data_AF-A0A8S3AG74-F1
#
_entry.id   AF-A0A8S3AG74-F1
#
_cell.length_a   1.000
_cell.length_b   1.000
_cell.length_c   1.000
_cell.angle_alpha   90.00
_cell.angle_beta   90.00
_cell.angle_gamma   90.00
#
_symmetry.space_group_name_H-M   'P 1'
#
loop_
_entity.id
_entity.type
_entity.pdbx_description
1 polymer ?
#
loop_
_entity_poly.entity_id
_entity_poly.type
_entity_poly.pdbx_seq_one_letter_code
_entity_poly.pdbx_strand_id
1 'polypeptide(L)' 'QKFGEFGVLEGQFTEPSGVAVNAQGDIIVADTNNHRIQIFDSNGRFRFQFGECGKRDGQLL' A
#
# COMPACT_ATOMS: atom_id res chain seq x y z
N GLN A 1 3.21 17.25 -3.14
CA GLN A 1 3.70 16.67 -1.88
C GLN A 1 4.26 15.28 -2.20
N LYS A 2 5.31 14.82 -1.51
CA LYS A 2 5.89 13.48 -1.71
C LYS A 2 5.74 12.72 -0.39
N PHE A 3 5.38 11.44 -0.44
CA PHE A 3 5.31 10.55 0.72
C PHE A 3 5.92 9.19 0.38
N GLY A 4 6.17 8.38 1.40
CA GLY A 4 6.83 7.08 1.25
C GLY A 4 8.33 7.12 1.46
N GLU A 5 8.83 6.08 2.10
CA GLU A 5 10.26 5.77 2.28
C GLU A 5 10.46 4.25 2.29
N PHE A 6 11.70 3.78 2.19
CA PHE A 6 11.98 2.36 2.22
C PHE A 6 11.67 1.75 3.59
N GLY A 7 10.95 0.63 3.63
CA GLY A 7 10.74 -0.14 4.87
C GLY A 7 9.45 -0.94 4.89
N VAL A 8 9.09 -1.39 6.09
CA VAL A 8 7.98 -2.35 6.33
C VAL A 8 6.88 -1.78 7.23
N LEU A 9 7.09 -0.60 7.82
CA LEU A 9 6.09 0.07 8.65
C LEU A 9 5.00 0.72 7.79
N GLU A 10 3.94 1.22 8.43
CA GLU A 10 2.86 1.94 7.77
C GLU A 10 3.41 3.15 7.00
N GLY A 11 3.01 3.28 5.74
CA GLY A 11 3.48 4.35 4.86
C GLY A 11 4.90 4.17 4.33
N GLN A 12 5.58 3.07 4.66
CA GLN A 12 6.86 2.66 4.05
C GLN A 12 6.62 1.61 2.96
N PHE A 13 7.54 1.49 2.01
CA PHE A 13 7.42 0.58 0.87
C PHE A 13 8.73 -0.18 0.65
N THR A 14 8.64 -1.44 0.20
CA THR A 14 9.80 -2.17 -0.33
C THR A 14 9.79 -2.18 -1.85
N GLU A 15 8.62 -2.32 -2.49
CA GLU A 15 8.48 -2.25 -3.94
C GLU A 15 7.07 -1.80 -4.35
N PRO A 16 6.83 -0.48 -4.49
CA PRO A 16 5.54 0.06 -4.91
C PRO A 16 5.36 -0.11 -6.43
N SER A 17 4.94 -1.30 -6.88
CA SER A 17 4.89 -1.69 -8.29
C SER A 17 3.63 -1.22 -9.03
N GLY A 18 2.55 -0.97 -8.29
CA GLY A 18 1.26 -0.57 -8.83
C GLY A 18 0.62 0.55 -8.01
N VAL A 19 -0.06 1.46 -8.70
CA VAL A 19 -0.81 2.56 -8.09
C VAL A 19 -2.15 2.77 -8.80
N ALA A 20 -3.20 3.00 -8.02
CA ALA A 20 -4.52 3.36 -8.49
C ALA A 20 -5.12 4.46 -7.61
N VAL A 21 -6.13 5.17 -8.12
CA VAL A 21 -6.88 6.18 -7.37
C VAL A 21 -8.36 5.88 -7.48
N ASN A 22 -9.08 5.88 -6.36
CA ASN A 22 -10.53 5.67 -6.35
C ASN A 22 -11.31 7.00 -6.54
N ALA A 23 -12.64 6.93 -6.60
CA ALA A 23 -13.50 8.11 -6.78
C ALA A 23 -13.46 9.10 -5.59
N GLN A 24 -13.02 8.66 -4.41
CA GLN A 24 -12.85 9.48 -3.21
C GLN A 24 -11.49 10.19 -3.17
N GLY A 25 -10.60 9.90 -4.14
CA GLY A 25 -9.26 10.44 -4.20
C GLY A 25 -8.25 9.69 -3.31
N ASP A 26 -8.60 8.52 -2.79
CA ASP A 26 -7.64 7.68 -2.07
C ASP A 26 -6.66 7.04 -3.04
N ILE A 27 -5.39 7.03 -2.64
CA ILE A 27 -4.29 6.43 -3.38
C ILE A 27 -4.10 5.00 -2.86
N ILE A 28 -4.21 4.02 -3.75
CA ILE A 28 -4.08 2.60 -3.44
C ILE A 28 -2.76 2.12 -4.06
N VAL A 29 -1.86 1.59 -3.25
CA VAL A 29 -0.52 1.18 -3.67
C VAL A 29 -0.33 -0.31 -3.41
N ALA A 30 0.12 -1.03 -4.43
CA ALA A 30 0.59 -2.41 -4.30
C ALA A 30 2.06 -2.42 -3.87
N ASP A 31 2.32 -2.82 -2.62
CA ASP A 31 3.64 -2.87 -2.00
C ASP A 31 4.16 -4.31 -2.03
N THR A 32 4.73 -4.68 -3.17
CA THR A 32 4.88 -6.06 -3.65
C THR A 32 5.69 -6.93 -2.71
N ASN A 33 6.89 -6.48 -2.33
CA ASN A 33 7.78 -7.25 -1.47
C ASN A 33 7.35 -7.24 0.01
N ASN A 34 6.39 -6.40 0.38
CA ASN A 34 5.73 -6.46 1.68
C ASN A 34 4.43 -7.28 1.64
N HIS A 35 4.05 -7.81 0.46
CA HIS A 35 2.85 -8.61 0.26
C HIS A 35 1.58 -7.95 0.82
N ARG A 36 1.45 -6.63 0.61
CA ARG A 36 0.34 -5.84 1.13
C ARG A 36 -0.14 -4.78 0.14
N ILE A 37 -1.37 -4.34 0.34
CA ILE A 37 -1.93 -3.14 -0.29
C ILE A 37 -2.02 -2.06 0.79
N GLN A 38 -1.53 -0.86 0.49
CA GLN A 38 -1.63 0.31 1.36
C GLN A 38 -2.53 1.38 0.74
N ILE A 39 -3.38 2.00 1.55
CA ILE A 39 -4.33 3.01 1.13
C ILE A 39 -4.01 4.32 1.85
N PHE A 40 -3.94 5.40 1.08
CA PHE A 40 -3.64 6.75 1.54
C PHE A 40 -4.74 7.70 1.13
N ASP A 41 -4.93 8.78 1.88
CA ASP A 41 -5.79 9.89 1.43
C ASP A 41 -5.14 10.68 0.28
N SER A 42 -5.86 11.66 -0.26
CA SER A 42 -5.37 12.52 -1.35
C SER A 42 -4.15 13.37 -0.97
N ASN A 43 -3.80 13.46 0.32
CA ASN A 43 -2.62 14.17 0.83
C ASN A 43 -1.45 13.22 1.12
N GLY A 44 -1.60 11.92 0.84
CA GLY A 44 -0.58 10.90 1.11
C GLY A 44 -0.52 10.45 2.58
N ARG A 45 -1.56 10.69 3.38
CA ARG A 45 -1.63 10.19 4.76
C ARG A 45 -2.14 8.76 4.75
N PHE A 46 -1.40 7.86 5.42
CA PHE A 46 -1.80 6.48 5.58
C PHE A 46 -3.18 6.37 6.22
N ARG A 47 -4.05 5.54 5.64
CA ARG A 47 -5.39 5.25 6.17
C ARG A 47 -5.45 3.87 6.77
N PHE A 48 -5.11 2.86 5.97
CA PHE A 48 -5.09 1.46 6.38
C PHE A 48 -4.33 0.61 5.36
N GLN A 49 -4.08 -0.64 5.72
CA GLN A 49 -3.48 -1.66 4.87
C GLN A 49 -4.23 -2.98 5.03
N PHE A 50 -4.08 -3.86 4.04
CA PHE A 50 -4.48 -5.26 4.12
C PHE A 50 -3.57 -6.11 3.24
N GLY A 51 -3.60 -7.42 3.44
CA GLY A 51 -2.66 -8.33 2.80
C GLY A 51 -1.50 -8.69 3.71
N GLU A 52 -1.05 -9.93 3.59
CA GLU A 52 0.17 -10.46 4.18
C GLU A 52 0.70 -11.56 3.26
N CYS A 53 1.97 -11.95 3.39
CA CYS A 53 2.55 -13.02 2.59
C CYS A 53 1.79 -14.33 2.76
N GLY A 54 1.30 -14.92 1.66
CA GLY A 54 0.72 -16.26 1.69
C GLY A 54 -0.27 -16.57 0.56
N LYS A 55 -0.98 -17.69 0.69
CA LYS A 55 -1.86 -18.26 -0.36
C LYS A 55 -3.32 -18.41 0.06
N ARG A 56 -3.67 -17.99 1.27
CA ARG A 56 -5.05 -18.05 1.78
C ARG A 56 -5.82 -16.79 1.40
N ASP A 57 -7.14 -16.82 1.59
CA ASP A 57 -7.98 -15.65 1.38
C ASP A 57 -7.46 -14.46 2.19
N GLY A 58 -7.27 -13.32 1.52
CA GLY A 58 -6.69 -12.12 2.11
C GLY A 58 -5.16 -12.09 2.16
N GLN A 59 -4.47 -13.15 1.77
CA GLN A 59 -3.01 -13.18 1.63
C GLN A 59 -2.57 -12.91 0.18
N LEU A 60 -1.38 -12.37 0.01
CA LEU A 60 -0.77 -12.00 -1.26
C LEU A 60 0.56 -12.74 -1.40
N LEU A 61 0.82 -13.38 -2.55
CA LEU A 61 2.04 -14.14 -2.81
C LEU A 61 2.95 -13.41 -3.79
#